data_AF-A0A962KND8-F1
#
_entry.id   AF-A0A962KND8-F1
#
_cell.length_a   1.000
_cell.length_b   1.000
_cell.length_c   1.000
_cell.angle_alpha   90.00
_cell.angle_beta   90.00
_cell.angle_gamma   90.00
#
_symmetry.space_group_name_H-M   'P 1'
#
loop_
_entity.id
_entity.type
_entity.pdbx_description
1 polymer ?
#
loop_
_entity_poly.entity_id
_entity_poly.type
_entity_poly.pdbx_seq_one_letter_code
_entity_poly.pdbx_strand_id
1 'polypeptide(L)'
;MGRYMGLFNDRVLLDLVDGKLMFKGCQVCASDASFRLSLEMQQNLADESGAHITDYHRILECRVCSRYYVGHWHSAFCSDDCRKLVVKQWQVKAAGARKERRRRQIAFKGFRCICGNEFAAQRKSAMYCGPACRQRAKRLRDAFNTPLKEATP
;
A
#
# COMPACT_ATOMS: atom_id res chain seq x y z
N MET A 1 5.11 29.76 -17.98
CA MET A 1 4.41 28.52 -18.36
C MET A 1 5.00 27.37 -17.56
N GLY A 2 4.18 26.70 -16.76
CA GLY A 2 4.60 25.86 -15.64
C GLY A 2 5.07 24.46 -16.03
N ARG A 3 6.04 23.94 -15.27
CA ARG A 3 6.51 22.55 -15.32
C ARG A 3 5.57 21.66 -14.51
N TYR A 4 5.01 20.63 -15.12
CA TYR A 4 4.39 19.51 -14.42
C TYR A 4 5.41 18.37 -14.30
N MET A 5 5.80 18.07 -13.06
CA MET A 5 6.45 16.80 -12.72
C MET A 5 5.36 15.75 -12.48
N GLY A 6 5.29 14.77 -13.38
CA GLY A 6 4.56 13.51 -13.18
C GLY A 6 5.55 12.36 -13.35
N LEU A 7 6.06 11.84 -12.23
CA LEU A 7 6.90 10.64 -12.20
C LEU A 7 5.97 9.42 -12.32
N PHE A 8 6.07 8.67 -13.43
CA PHE A 8 6.24 7.20 -13.51
C PHE A 8 6.01 6.68 -14.96
N ASN A 9 7.14 6.43 -15.64
CA ASN A 9 7.37 5.49 -16.76
C ASN A 9 6.70 5.69 -18.15
N ASP A 10 7.06 6.78 -18.84
CA ASP A 10 7.17 6.83 -20.31
C ASP A 10 8.52 6.27 -20.78
N ARG A 11 8.72 4.95 -20.78
CA ARG A 11 10.05 4.36 -21.07
C ARG A 11 10.03 3.14 -21.99
N VAL A 12 9.17 3.17 -23.00
CA VAL A 12 9.21 2.21 -24.11
C VAL A 12 9.37 2.97 -25.42
N LEU A 13 10.50 2.76 -26.10
CA LEU A 13 10.70 3.17 -27.48
C LEU A 13 10.09 2.11 -28.39
N LEU A 14 8.94 2.44 -28.98
CA LEU A 14 8.28 1.66 -30.03
C LEU A 14 8.62 2.29 -31.37
N ASP A 15 9.21 1.52 -32.29
CA ASP A 15 9.32 1.89 -33.69
C ASP A 15 8.30 1.10 -34.51
N LEU A 16 7.67 1.79 -35.46
CA LEU A 16 6.83 1.18 -36.49
C LEU A 16 7.70 0.94 -37.73
N VAL A 17 7.96 -0.33 -38.01
CA VAL A 17 8.60 -0.77 -39.26
C VAL A 17 7.65 -1.75 -39.93
N ASP A 18 7.25 -1.46 -41.17
CA ASP A 18 6.35 -2.29 -41.99
C ASP A 18 5.01 -2.66 -41.29
N GLY A 19 4.43 -1.72 -40.55
CA GLY A 19 3.16 -1.92 -39.85
C GLY A 19 3.21 -2.83 -38.62
N LYS A 20 4.41 -3.21 -38.16
CA LYS A 20 4.61 -4.00 -36.94
C LYS A 20 5.36 -3.18 -35.88
N LEU A 21 4.86 -3.24 -34.65
CA LEU A 21 5.47 -2.59 -33.50
C LEU A 21 6.70 -3.38 -33.06
N MET A 22 7.88 -2.78 -33.21
CA MET A 22 9.16 -3.38 -32.83
C MET A 22 9.69 -2.71 -31.56
N PHE A 23 10.02 -3.52 -30.56
CA PHE A 23 10.50 -3.07 -29.25
C PHE A 23 12.02 -2.91 -29.26
N LYS A 24 12.54 -1.69 -29.07
CA LYS A 24 13.99 -1.41 -29.08
C LYS A 24 14.70 -1.51 -27.71
N GLY A 25 14.00 -1.91 -26.66
CA GLY A 25 14.59 -2.18 -25.35
C GLY A 25 14.38 -1.06 -24.32
N CYS A 26 14.71 -1.36 -23.06
CA CYS A 26 14.59 -0.42 -21.93
C CYS A 26 15.87 0.43 -21.82
N GLN A 27 15.73 1.75 -21.85
CA GLN A 27 16.87 2.68 -21.90
C GLN A 27 17.68 2.78 -20.59
N VAL A 28 17.21 2.15 -19.50
CA VAL A 28 17.79 2.31 -18.14
C VAL A 28 18.64 1.11 -17.71
N CYS A 29 18.29 -0.08 -18.18
CA CYS A 29 19.07 -1.28 -17.95
C CYS A 29 19.46 -1.83 -19.31
N ALA A 30 20.68 -1.52 -19.75
CA ALA A 30 21.33 -2.16 -20.90
C ALA A 30 21.65 -3.65 -20.61
N SER A 31 20.78 -4.33 -19.87
CA SER A 31 20.77 -5.78 -19.72
C SER A 31 19.58 -6.30 -20.51
N ASP A 32 19.87 -7.16 -21.48
CA ASP A 32 18.93 -7.95 -22.28
C ASP A 32 17.98 -8.85 -21.46
N ALA A 33 17.95 -8.70 -20.13
CA ALA A 33 17.29 -9.57 -19.17
C ALA A 33 15.89 -9.10 -18.74
N SER A 34 15.33 -8.04 -19.34
CA SER A 34 13.87 -7.85 -19.33
C SER A 34 13.27 -8.67 -20.47
N PHE A 35 13.30 -9.98 -20.22
CA PHE A 35 12.65 -11.07 -20.95
C PHE A 35 11.78 -10.61 -22.13
N ARG A 36 12.36 -10.66 -23.33
CA ARG A 36 11.61 -10.71 -24.59
C ARG A 36 10.79 -12.00 -24.55
N LEU A 37 9.54 -11.92 -24.08
CA LEU A 37 8.52 -12.80 -24.65
C LEU A 37 8.53 -12.50 -26.14
N SER A 38 8.85 -13.49 -26.97
CA SER A 38 8.82 -13.30 -28.43
C SER A 38 7.46 -12.73 -28.81
N LEU A 39 7.41 -11.87 -29.83
CA LEU A 39 6.14 -11.33 -30.34
C LEU A 39 5.13 -12.46 -30.61
N GLU A 40 5.63 -13.61 -31.07
CA GLU A 40 4.89 -14.87 -31.22
C GLU A 40 4.28 -15.36 -29.92
N MET A 41 5.02 -15.34 -28.80
CA MET A 41 4.51 -15.73 -27.49
C MET A 41 3.45 -14.75 -26.98
N GLN A 42 3.55 -13.46 -27.33
CA GLN A 42 2.51 -12.47 -27.01
C GLN A 42 1.24 -12.70 -27.84
N GLN A 43 1.40 -13.02 -29.12
CA GLN A 43 0.30 -13.34 -30.04
C GLN A 43 -0.39 -14.65 -29.64
N ASN A 44 0.36 -15.71 -29.39
CA ASN A 44 -0.17 -17.00 -28.94
C ASN A 44 -0.96 -16.86 -27.63
N LEU A 45 -0.45 -16.09 -26.66
CA LEU A 45 -1.17 -15.86 -25.39
C LEU A 45 -2.47 -15.05 -25.59
N ALA A 46 -2.48 -14.12 -26.54
CA ALA A 46 -3.68 -13.36 -26.87
C ALA A 46 -4.73 -14.24 -27.56
N ASP A 47 -4.29 -15.05 -28.52
CA ASP A 47 -5.14 -15.99 -29.26
C ASP A 47 -5.75 -17.05 -28.32
N GLU A 48 -4.96 -17.62 -27.40
CA GLU A 48 -5.44 -18.55 -26.37
C GLU A 48 -6.46 -17.91 -25.41
N SER A 49 -6.35 -16.61 -25.17
CA SER A 49 -7.26 -15.89 -24.27
C SER A 49 -8.55 -15.41 -24.95
N GLY A 50 -8.61 -15.44 -26.29
CA GLY A 50 -9.73 -14.89 -27.07
C GLY A 50 -9.93 -13.38 -26.86
N ALA A 51 -8.95 -12.67 -26.29
CA ALA A 51 -9.04 -11.27 -25.97
C ALA A 51 -8.56 -10.42 -27.14
N HIS A 52 -9.40 -9.49 -27.61
CA HIS A 52 -8.91 -8.39 -28.43
C HIS A 52 -7.94 -7.57 -27.59
N ILE A 53 -6.65 -7.63 -27.94
CA ILE A 53 -5.59 -6.85 -27.28
C ILE A 53 -5.87 -5.36 -27.55
N THR A 54 -6.56 -4.71 -26.61
CA THR A 54 -6.64 -3.24 -26.59
C THR A 54 -5.40 -2.66 -25.91
N ASP A 55 -5.15 -1.35 -26.06
CA ASP A 55 -4.03 -0.63 -25.44
C ASP A 55 -3.92 -0.79 -23.90
N TYR A 56 -4.98 -1.31 -23.26
CA TYR A 56 -5.08 -1.51 -21.81
C TYR A 56 -4.66 -2.91 -21.34
N HIS A 57 -4.39 -3.83 -22.28
CA HIS A 57 -3.93 -5.18 -21.97
C HIS A 57 -2.41 -5.23 -21.98
N ARG A 58 -1.83 -5.82 -20.93
CA ARG A 58 -0.40 -6.03 -20.80
C ARG A 58 -0.13 -7.46 -20.36
N ILE A 59 1.05 -7.95 -20.71
CA ILE A 59 1.52 -9.22 -20.16
C ILE A 59 2.03 -8.95 -18.75
N LEU A 60 1.45 -9.65 -17.78
CA LEU A 60 1.73 -9.50 -16.37
C LEU A 60 2.18 -10.84 -15.80
N GLU A 61 3.03 -10.82 -14.78
CA GLU A 61 3.40 -12.02 -14.04
C GLU A 61 2.47 -12.18 -12.82
N CYS A 62 1.83 -13.34 -12.70
CA CYS A 62 0.97 -13.64 -11.56
C CYS A 62 1.81 -13.82 -10.28
N ARG A 63 1.52 -13.04 -9.23
CA ARG A 63 2.28 -13.10 -7.96
C ARG A 63 2.13 -14.40 -7.16
N VAL A 64 1.26 -15.31 -7.59
CA VAL A 64 0.95 -16.56 -6.86
C VAL A 64 1.60 -17.77 -7.52
N CYS A 65 1.45 -17.89 -8.84
CA CYS A 65 1.93 -19.04 -9.60
C CYS A 65 3.09 -18.70 -10.55
N SER A 66 3.51 -17.43 -10.60
CA SER A 66 4.57 -16.92 -11.49
C SER A 66 4.35 -17.19 -12.99
N ARG A 67 3.10 -17.50 -13.39
CA ARG A 67 2.74 -17.61 -14.81
C ARG A 67 2.50 -16.23 -15.40
N TYR A 68 2.97 -16.05 -16.63
CA TYR A 68 2.65 -14.88 -17.44
C TYR A 68 1.23 -15.01 -18.00
N TYR A 69 0.48 -13.90 -18.01
CA TYR A 69 -0.88 -13.85 -18.54
C TYR A 69 -1.17 -12.47 -19.13
N VAL A 70 -2.10 -12.42 -20.08
CA VAL A 70 -2.62 -11.16 -20.62
C VAL A 70 -3.71 -10.65 -19.68
N GLY A 71 -3.49 -9.47 -19.09
CA GLY A 71 -4.41 -8.88 -18.14
C GLY A 71 -4.59 -7.39 -18.35
N HIS A 72 -5.70 -6.86 -17.85
CA HIS A 72 -5.88 -5.42 -17.74
C HIS A 72 -4.82 -4.82 -16.80
N TRP A 73 -4.45 -3.55 -16.97
CA TRP A 73 -3.41 -2.87 -16.18
C TRP A 73 -3.60 -2.88 -14.63
N HIS A 74 -4.82 -3.18 -14.16
CA HIS A 74 -5.16 -3.35 -12.75
C HIS A 74 -5.25 -4.80 -12.27
N SER A 75 -5.16 -5.77 -13.18
CA SER A 75 -5.18 -7.19 -12.81
C SER A 75 -3.86 -7.56 -12.15
N ALA A 76 -3.90 -8.23 -11.00
CA ALA A 76 -2.70 -8.72 -10.31
C ALA A 76 -2.58 -10.26 -10.32
N PHE A 77 -3.61 -10.96 -10.80
CA PHE A 77 -3.72 -12.41 -10.76
C PHE A 77 -4.20 -12.96 -12.09
N CYS A 78 -3.63 -14.08 -12.52
CA CYS A 78 -4.03 -14.76 -13.76
C CYS A 78 -5.38 -15.47 -13.68
N SER A 79 -5.88 -15.73 -12.47
CA SER A 79 -7.15 -16.43 -12.24
C SER A 79 -7.80 -16.03 -10.91
N ASP A 80 -9.10 -16.28 -10.80
CA ASP A 80 -9.84 -16.09 -9.55
C ASP A 80 -9.34 -17.00 -8.43
N ASP A 81 -8.82 -18.18 -8.74
CA ASP A 81 -8.26 -19.08 -7.74
C ASP A 81 -6.97 -18.52 -7.12
N CYS A 82 -6.08 -17.95 -7.94
CA CYS A 82 -4.90 -17.23 -7.46
C CYS A 82 -5.30 -16.05 -6.57
N ARG A 83 -6.33 -15.29 -6.98
CA ARG A 83 -6.88 -14.19 -6.19
C ARG A 83 -7.42 -14.68 -4.84
N LYS A 84 -8.24 -15.75 -4.82
CA LYS A 84 -8.81 -16.35 -3.59
C LYS A 84 -7.73 -16.81 -2.63
N LEU A 85 -6.63 -17.39 -3.12
CA LEU A 85 -5.49 -17.80 -2.28
C LEU A 85 -4.87 -16.61 -1.53
N VAL A 86 -4.61 -15.50 -2.23
CA VAL A 86 -4.05 -14.29 -1.60
C VAL A 86 -5.03 -13.66 -0.62
N VAL A 87 -6.31 -13.59 -0.97
CA VAL A 87 -7.36 -13.11 -0.07
C VAL A 87 -7.42 -13.96 1.20
N LYS A 88 -7.36 -15.29 1.09
CA LYS A 88 -7.35 -16.21 2.24
C LYS A 88 -6.11 -16.00 3.12
N GLN A 89 -4.93 -15.84 2.55
CA GLN A 89 -3.71 -15.52 3.30
C GLN A 89 -3.83 -14.19 4.04
N TRP A 90 -4.39 -13.16 3.40
CA TRP A 90 -4.64 -11.87 4.03
C TRP A 90 -5.64 -11.96 5.17
N GLN A 91 -6.72 -12.72 5.00
CA GLN A 91 -7.71 -12.97 6.06
C GLN A 91 -7.10 -13.66 7.27
N VAL A 92 -6.25 -14.68 7.06
CA VAL A 92 -5.54 -15.37 8.17
C VAL A 92 -4.60 -14.40 8.90
N LYS A 93 -3.80 -13.61 8.17
CA LYS A 93 -2.94 -12.57 8.76
C LYS A 93 -3.76 -11.54 9.55
N ALA A 94 -4.87 -11.07 8.98
CA ALA A 94 -5.76 -10.11 9.63
C ALA A 94 -6.43 -10.69 10.89
N ALA A 95 -6.83 -11.96 10.86
CA ALA A 95 -7.39 -12.65 12.03
C ALA A 95 -6.35 -12.76 13.16
N GLY A 96 -5.10 -13.11 12.83
CA GLY A 96 -3.98 -13.08 13.78
C GLY A 96 -3.78 -11.70 14.41
N ALA A 97 -3.75 -10.64 13.60
CA ALA A 97 -3.62 -9.27 14.06
C ALA A 97 -4.78 -8.81 14.97
N ARG A 98 -6.02 -9.21 14.67
CA ARG A 98 -7.20 -8.93 15.52
C ARG A 98 -7.08 -9.62 16.87
N LYS A 99 -6.68 -10.90 16.90
CA LYS A 99 -6.47 -11.66 18.15
C LYS A 99 -5.40 -11.01 19.01
N GLU A 100 -4.29 -10.60 18.42
CA GLU A 100 -3.19 -9.92 19.11
C GLU A 100 -3.63 -8.55 19.66
N ARG A 101 -4.35 -7.74 18.86
CA ARG A 101 -4.92 -6.47 19.34
C ARG A 101 -5.85 -6.68 20.53
N ARG A 102 -6.70 -7.71 20.50
CA ARG A 102 -7.59 -8.06 21.62
C ARG A 102 -6.81 -8.46 22.87
N ARG A 103 -5.74 -9.27 22.73
CA ARG A 103 -4.85 -9.63 23.84
C ARG A 103 -4.19 -8.41 24.48
N ARG A 104 -3.65 -7.49 23.67
CA ARG A 104 -3.07 -6.23 24.16
C ARG A 104 -4.10 -5.36 24.89
N GLN A 105 -5.31 -5.24 24.35
CA GLN A 105 -6.38 -4.50 25.02
C GLN A 105 -6.74 -5.09 26.39
N ILE A 106 -6.74 -6.43 26.52
CA ILE A 106 -7.00 -7.10 27.81
C ILE A 106 -5.83 -6.87 28.78
N ALA A 107 -4.59 -7.00 28.32
CA ALA A 107 -3.39 -6.82 29.14
C ALA A 107 -3.26 -5.41 29.76
N PHE A 108 -3.97 -4.44 29.20
CA PHE A 108 -3.95 -3.04 29.65
C PHE A 108 -5.31 -2.55 30.19
N LYS A 109 -6.18 -3.46 30.65
CA LYS A 109 -7.37 -3.10 31.42
C LYS A 109 -7.00 -2.68 32.85
N GLY A 110 -7.85 -1.83 33.44
CA GLY A 110 -7.70 -1.40 34.85
C GLY A 110 -6.66 -0.30 35.08
N PHE A 111 -6.10 0.30 34.02
CA PHE A 111 -5.24 1.47 34.17
C PHE A 111 -6.08 2.69 34.56
N ARG A 112 -5.61 3.46 35.54
CA ARG A 112 -6.22 4.73 35.93
C ARG A 112 -5.51 5.87 35.23
N CYS A 113 -6.28 6.78 34.66
CA CYS A 113 -5.72 8.00 34.08
C CYS A 113 -5.47 9.05 35.16
N ILE A 114 -4.80 10.15 34.79
CA ILE A 114 -4.57 11.31 35.69
C ILE A 114 -5.89 11.91 36.20
N CYS A 115 -6.97 11.76 35.43
CA CYS A 115 -8.29 12.22 35.82
C CYS A 115 -9.01 11.25 36.79
N GLY A 116 -8.40 10.14 37.19
CA GLY A 116 -8.94 9.14 38.13
C GLY A 116 -9.81 8.04 37.50
N ASN A 117 -10.22 8.21 36.24
CA ASN A 117 -11.07 7.26 35.53
C ASN A 117 -10.28 6.03 35.05
N GLU A 118 -10.90 4.86 35.12
CA GLU A 118 -10.35 3.63 34.54
C GLU A 118 -10.48 3.60 33.01
N PHE A 119 -9.45 3.11 32.33
CA PHE A 119 -9.47 2.98 30.87
C PHE A 119 -8.61 1.80 30.40
N ALA A 120 -8.89 1.33 29.17
CA ALA A 120 -8.07 0.33 28.49
C ALA A 120 -6.89 1.03 27.80
N ALA A 121 -5.73 1.01 28.44
CA ALA A 121 -4.54 1.64 27.88
C ALA A 121 -4.08 0.93 26.59
N GLN A 122 -3.54 1.68 25.62
CA GLN A 122 -2.95 1.08 24.42
C GLN A 122 -1.46 0.74 24.59
N ARG A 123 -0.81 1.33 25.61
CA ARG A 123 0.60 1.18 25.95
C ARG A 123 0.80 1.39 27.45
N LYS A 124 1.84 0.79 28.04
CA LYS A 124 2.16 0.92 29.49
C LYS A 124 2.31 2.37 29.96
N SER A 125 2.80 3.26 29.09
CA SER A 125 3.02 4.68 29.38
C SER A 125 1.80 5.56 29.09
N ALA A 126 0.61 5.00 28.87
CA ALA A 126 -0.58 5.80 28.66
C ALA A 126 -1.05 6.40 30.00
N MET A 127 -1.09 7.73 30.10
CA MET A 127 -1.52 8.45 31.30
C MET A 127 -2.91 9.09 31.17
N TYR A 128 -3.45 9.17 29.95
CA TYR A 128 -4.70 9.89 29.65
C TYR A 128 -5.72 8.91 29.07
N CYS A 129 -6.94 8.93 29.62
CA CYS A 129 -8.03 8.08 29.12
C CYS A 129 -8.61 8.53 27.78
N GLY A 130 -8.35 9.77 27.36
CA GLY A 130 -8.85 10.31 26.09
C GLY A 130 -8.38 11.74 25.79
N PRO A 131 -8.81 12.33 24.67
CA PRO A 131 -8.42 13.67 24.24
C PRO A 131 -8.75 14.75 25.26
N ALA A 132 -9.93 14.69 25.90
CA ALA A 132 -10.37 15.65 26.90
C ALA A 132 -9.44 15.65 28.14
N CYS A 133 -9.11 14.48 28.70
CA CYS A 133 -8.20 14.38 29.85
C CYS A 133 -6.78 14.88 29.48
N ARG A 134 -6.33 14.62 28.24
CA ARG A 134 -5.06 15.14 27.73
C ARG A 134 -5.06 16.66 27.62
N GLN A 135 -6.13 17.26 27.08
CA GLN A 135 -6.26 18.72 26.99
C GLN A 135 -6.32 19.38 28.37
N ARG A 136 -7.06 18.79 29.32
CA ARG A 136 -7.12 19.28 30.70
C ARG A 136 -5.73 19.30 31.35
N ALA A 137 -4.99 18.19 31.25
CA ALA A 137 -3.64 18.11 31.80
C ALA A 137 -2.68 19.11 31.13
N LYS A 138 -2.82 19.34 29.82
CA LYS A 138 -2.05 20.36 29.11
C LYS A 138 -2.35 21.75 29.68
N ARG A 139 -3.63 22.13 29.82
CA ARG A 139 -4.02 23.44 30.38
C ARG A 139 -3.47 23.66 31.80
N LEU A 140 -3.50 22.62 32.64
CA LEU A 140 -2.92 22.70 33.99
C LEU A 140 -1.41 22.94 33.93
N ARG A 141 -0.68 22.19 33.09
CA ARG A 141 0.76 22.39 32.90
C ARG A 141 1.08 23.79 32.40
N ASP A 142 0.33 24.27 31.41
CA ASP A 142 0.53 25.59 30.83
C ASP A 142 0.27 26.68 31.87
N ALA A 143 -0.78 26.54 32.71
CA ALA A 143 -1.07 27.47 33.81
C ALA A 143 0.06 27.54 34.85
N PHE A 144 0.67 26.40 35.20
CA PHE A 144 1.83 26.37 36.11
C PHE A 144 3.10 26.99 35.51
N ASN A 145 3.28 26.87 34.18
CA ASN A 145 4.46 27.39 33.50
C ASN A 145 4.32 28.84 33.04
N THR A 146 3.13 29.44 33.17
CA THR A 146 2.94 30.84 32.79
C THR A 146 3.60 31.71 33.86
N PRO A 147 4.64 32.50 33.53
CA PRO A 147 5.23 33.40 34.50
C PRO A 147 4.16 34.36 35.00
N LEU A 148 4.06 34.51 36.32
CA LEU A 148 3.26 35.56 36.94
C LEU A 148 3.75 36.88 36.32
N LYS A 149 2.96 37.47 35.43
CA LYS A 149 3.22 38.83 34.96
C LYS A 149 3.18 39.68 36.21
N GLU A 150 4.34 40.18 36.63
CA GLU A 150 4.47 41.13 37.72
C GLU A 150 3.47 42.25 37.45
N ALA A 151 2.42 42.31 38.27
CA ALA A 151 1.44 43.37 38.22
C ALA A 151 2.19 44.65 38.56
N THR A 152 2.58 45.38 37.52
CA THR A 152 3.20 46.68 37.66
C THR A 152 2.09 47.64 38.12
N PRO A 153 2.23 48.28 39.30
CA PRO A 153 1.18 49.10 39.91
C PRO A 153 0.83 50.34 39.08
#